data_AF-A0A7C9HT03-F1
#
_entry.id   AF-A0A7C9HT03-F1
#
_cell.length_a   1.000
_cell.length_b   1.000
_cell.length_c   1.000
_cell.angle_alpha   90.00
_cell.angle_beta   90.00
_cell.angle_gamma   90.00
#
_symmetry.space_group_name_H-M   'P 1'
#
loop_
_entity.id
_entity.type
_entity.pdbx_description
1 polymer ?
#
loop_
_entity_poly.entity_id
_entity_poly.type
_entity_poly.pdbx_seq_one_letter_code
_entity_poly.pdbx_strand_id
1 'polypeptide(L)'
;MAQEVSPEILVGLSEIAATLVGTFLVGVFFYLESGHRRTRRAAPNADQYLRSGVRGLFFLFALPLLIPLVLAHLNATWGALLFVALSVPVVLTSVDSVRNLLKPGGSWGSGALAINEVVAATSTALVVTLPWIIGGKWVPPPSAFVPSMLLAIGAGFFSTVALVMTLFDRSE
;
A
#
# COMPACT_ATOMS: atom_id res chain seq x y z
N MET A 1 22.83 1.72 -19.42
CA MET A 1 23.17 0.31 -19.14
C MET A 1 22.15 -0.17 -18.11
N ALA A 2 21.20 -1.04 -18.48
CA ALA A 2 20.24 -1.57 -17.51
C ALA A 2 20.96 -2.67 -16.73
N GLN A 3 21.17 -2.46 -15.44
CA GLN A 3 21.76 -3.48 -14.57
C GLN A 3 20.76 -4.62 -14.40
N GLU A 4 21.17 -5.84 -14.71
CA GLU A 4 20.38 -7.03 -14.45
C GLU A 4 20.26 -7.21 -12.93
N VAL A 5 19.02 -7.28 -12.44
CA VAL A 5 18.75 -7.56 -11.03
C VAL A 5 18.66 -9.06 -10.85
N SER A 6 19.38 -9.56 -9.85
CA SER A 6 19.42 -10.99 -9.51
C SER A 6 18.01 -11.48 -9.13
N PRO A 7 17.58 -12.65 -9.62
CA PRO A 7 16.30 -13.26 -9.24
C PRO A 7 16.14 -13.40 -7.72
N GLU A 8 17.23 -13.67 -6.99
CA GLU A 8 17.26 -13.81 -5.54
C GLU A 8 16.83 -12.53 -4.82
N ILE A 9 17.17 -11.35 -5.35
CA ILE A 9 16.75 -10.07 -4.78
C ILE A 9 15.24 -9.89 -4.94
N LEU A 10 14.70 -10.26 -6.10
CA LEU A 10 13.26 -10.19 -6.37
C LEU A 10 12.50 -11.13 -5.44
N VAL A 11 12.95 -12.38 -5.32
CA VAL A 11 12.34 -13.34 -4.39
C VAL A 11 12.41 -12.83 -2.95
N GLY A 12 13.55 -12.29 -2.51
CA GLY A 12 13.70 -11.71 -1.18
C GLY A 12 12.73 -10.54 -0.91
N LEU A 13 12.46 -9.69 -1.91
CA LEU A 13 11.44 -8.63 -1.78
C LEU A 13 10.05 -9.22 -1.54
N SER A 14 9.69 -10.28 -2.27
CA SER A 14 8.43 -10.98 -2.09
C SER A 14 8.33 -11.65 -0.71
N GLU A 15 9.40 -12.22 -0.19
CA GLU A 15 9.45 -12.80 1.16
C GLU A 15 9.25 -11.72 2.24
N ILE A 16 9.92 -10.57 2.12
CA ILE A 16 9.73 -9.43 3.02
C ILE A 16 8.27 -8.95 2.96
N ALA A 17 7.71 -8.80 1.76
CA ALA A 17 6.31 -8.42 1.61
C ALA A 17 5.36 -9.46 2.23
N ALA A 18 5.63 -10.75 2.05
CA ALA A 18 4.83 -11.83 2.61
C ALA A 18 4.82 -11.81 4.15
N THR A 19 5.98 -11.58 4.78
CA THR A 19 6.08 -11.48 6.25
C THR A 19 5.34 -10.26 6.80
N LEU A 20 5.41 -9.12 6.11
CA LEU A 20 4.67 -7.92 6.48
C LEU A 20 3.15 -8.12 6.34
N VAL A 21 2.70 -8.67 5.23
CA VAL A 21 1.28 -9.00 5.00
C VAL A 21 0.78 -9.99 6.04
N GLY A 22 1.56 -11.04 6.34
CA GLY A 22 1.23 -12.02 7.38
C GLY A 22 1.11 -11.38 8.76
N THR A 23 2.07 -10.54 9.14
CA THR A 23 2.04 -9.81 10.43
C THR A 23 0.84 -8.88 10.51
N PHE A 24 0.54 -8.16 9.42
CA PHE A 24 -0.63 -7.29 9.34
C PHE A 24 -1.93 -8.07 9.48
N LEU A 25 -2.06 -9.22 8.80
CA LEU A 25 -3.23 -10.10 8.90
C LEU A 25 -3.45 -10.59 10.33
N VAL A 26 -2.38 -11.00 11.02
CA VAL A 26 -2.44 -11.39 12.43
C VAL A 26 -2.93 -10.23 13.30
N GLY A 27 -2.42 -9.02 13.08
CA GLY A 27 -2.87 -7.81 13.77
C GLY A 27 -4.36 -7.51 13.54
N VAL A 28 -4.83 -7.58 12.29
CA VAL A 28 -6.24 -7.40 11.94
C VAL A 28 -7.13 -8.47 12.58
N PHE A 29 -6.69 -9.73 12.61
CA PHE A 29 -7.43 -10.81 13.26
C PHE A 29 -7.63 -10.53 14.76
N PHE A 30 -6.56 -10.18 15.50
CA PHE A 30 -6.66 -9.83 16.91
C PHE A 30 -7.51 -8.57 17.15
N TYR A 31 -7.46 -7.59 16.23
CA TYR A 31 -8.31 -6.41 16.30
C TYR A 31 -9.80 -6.78 16.18
N LEU A 32 -10.17 -7.63 15.21
CA LEU A 32 -11.55 -8.08 15.04
C LEU A 32 -12.05 -8.91 16.23
N GLU A 33 -11.19 -9.78 16.77
CA GLU A 33 -11.50 -10.61 17.94
C GLU A 33 -11.70 -9.77 19.21
N SER A 34 -10.84 -8.77 19.43
CA SER A 34 -11.00 -7.83 20.56
C SER A 34 -12.21 -6.90 20.39
N GLY A 35 -12.53 -6.52 19.15
CA GLY A 35 -13.73 -5.76 18.78
C GLY A 35 -15.04 -6.49 19.08
N HIS A 36 -15.06 -7.84 19.01
CA HIS A 36 -16.21 -8.67 19.39
C HIS A 36 -16.61 -8.53 20.87
N ARG A 37 -15.73 -8.03 21.75
CA ARG A 37 -16.06 -7.68 23.15
C ARG A 37 -16.55 -6.24 23.33
N ARG A 38 -16.42 -5.38 22.31
CA ARG A 38 -16.67 -3.92 22.37
C ARG A 38 -17.93 -3.47 21.61
N THR A 39 -18.72 -4.43 21.10
CA THR A 39 -19.92 -4.29 20.26
C THR A 39 -21.10 -3.52 20.86
N ARG A 40 -20.93 -2.80 21.97
CA ARG A 40 -21.98 -1.94 22.55
C ARG A 40 -21.79 -0.44 22.33
N ARG A 41 -20.66 0.05 21.79
CA ARG A 41 -20.39 1.51 21.75
C ARG A 41 -19.64 2.10 20.53
N ALA A 42 -19.24 1.33 19.52
CA ALA A 42 -18.45 1.90 18.41
C ALA A 42 -19.33 2.68 17.39
N ALA A 43 -18.92 3.90 17.05
CA ALA A 43 -19.61 4.77 16.09
C ALA A 43 -19.43 4.27 14.63
N PRO A 44 -20.50 4.24 13.80
CA PRO A 44 -20.49 3.67 12.44
C PRO A 44 -19.39 4.21 11.50
N ASN A 45 -18.96 5.45 11.72
CA ASN A 45 -18.01 6.14 10.84
C ASN A 45 -16.55 5.65 11.02
N ALA A 46 -16.21 5.11 12.20
CA ALA A 46 -14.86 4.59 12.48
C ALA A 46 -14.59 3.27 11.73
N ASP A 47 -15.61 2.41 11.60
CA ASP A 47 -15.53 1.12 10.90
C ASP A 47 -15.31 1.29 9.39
N GLN A 48 -15.91 2.31 8.79
CA GLN A 48 -15.79 2.56 7.35
C GLN A 48 -14.39 3.06 6.96
N TYR A 49 -13.78 3.92 7.79
CA TYR A 49 -12.40 4.39 7.58
C TYR A 49 -11.39 3.23 7.67
N LEU A 50 -11.56 2.35 8.66
CA LEU A 50 -10.69 1.18 8.84
C LEU A 50 -10.82 0.19 7.68
N ARG A 51 -12.04 -0.12 7.21
CA ARG A 51 -12.21 -1.00 6.04
C ARG A 51 -11.59 -0.43 4.77
N SER A 52 -11.71 0.87 4.55
CA SER A 52 -11.09 1.54 3.39
C SER A 52 -9.56 1.54 3.47
N GLY A 53 -9.00 1.85 4.64
CA GLY A 53 -7.55 1.86 4.87
C GLY A 53 -6.93 0.47 4.75
N VAL A 54 -7.57 -0.55 5.34
CA VAL A 54 -7.13 -1.95 5.24
C VAL A 54 -7.16 -2.44 3.79
N ARG A 55 -8.20 -2.09 3.02
CA ARG A 55 -8.29 -2.45 1.59
C ARG A 55 -7.16 -1.82 0.77
N GLY A 56 -6.84 -0.54 0.99
CA GLY A 56 -5.73 0.14 0.33
C GLY A 56 -4.37 -0.50 0.64
N LEU A 57 -4.16 -0.86 1.91
CA LEU A 57 -2.96 -1.57 2.38
C LEU A 57 -2.76 -2.92 1.68
N PHE A 58 -3.81 -3.72 1.53
CA PHE A 58 -3.70 -5.00 0.82
C PHE A 58 -3.31 -4.82 -0.65
N PHE A 59 -3.89 -3.84 -1.35
CA PHE A 59 -3.51 -3.57 -2.73
C PHE A 59 -2.07 -3.07 -2.83
N LEU A 60 -1.65 -2.21 -1.90
CA LEU A 60 -0.29 -1.68 -1.89
C LEU A 60 0.75 -2.77 -1.63
N PHE A 61 0.49 -3.70 -0.70
CA PHE A 61 1.38 -4.84 -0.43
C PHE A 61 1.30 -5.96 -1.47
N ALA A 62 0.21 -6.06 -2.24
CA ALA A 62 0.13 -7.00 -3.35
C ALA A 62 1.20 -6.73 -4.42
N LEU A 63 1.61 -5.46 -4.60
CA LEU A 63 2.68 -5.08 -5.52
C LEU A 63 4.03 -5.73 -5.15
N PRO A 64 4.65 -5.44 -3.99
CA PRO A 64 5.92 -6.05 -3.60
C PRO A 64 5.82 -7.55 -3.32
N LEU A 65 4.62 -8.10 -3.17
CA LEU A 65 4.44 -9.54 -3.05
C LEU A 65 4.48 -10.24 -4.41
N LEU A 66 3.66 -9.81 -5.37
CA LEU A 66 3.41 -10.57 -6.61
C LEU A 66 4.32 -10.15 -7.77
N ILE A 67 4.68 -8.87 -7.86
CA ILE A 67 5.47 -8.36 -8.98
C ILE A 67 6.87 -8.96 -9.01
N PRO A 68 7.61 -9.04 -7.89
CA PRO A 68 8.94 -9.65 -7.93
C PRO A 68 8.89 -11.15 -8.29
N LEU A 69 7.87 -11.89 -7.83
CA LEU A 69 7.68 -13.30 -8.21
C LEU A 69 7.49 -13.47 -9.72
N VAL A 70 6.63 -12.65 -10.34
CA VAL A 70 6.41 -12.67 -11.79
C VAL A 70 7.66 -12.25 -12.55
N LEU A 71 8.36 -11.22 -12.09
CA LEU A 71 9.60 -10.78 -12.74
C LEU A 71 10.74 -11.81 -12.62
N ALA A 72 10.75 -12.62 -11.55
CA ALA A 72 11.76 -13.66 -11.34
C ALA A 72 11.49 -14.94 -12.16
N HIS A 73 10.21 -15.30 -12.38
CA HIS A 73 9.84 -16.59 -13.00
C HIS A 73 9.28 -16.47 -14.43
N LEU A 74 8.82 -15.29 -14.82
CA LEU A 74 8.28 -14.99 -16.14
C LEU A 74 9.15 -13.92 -16.81
N ASN A 75 8.58 -13.14 -17.72
CA ASN A 75 9.29 -12.07 -18.41
C ASN A 75 8.79 -10.68 -17.97
N ALA A 76 9.55 -9.64 -18.33
CA ALA A 76 9.25 -8.26 -17.99
C ALA A 76 7.88 -7.78 -18.51
N THR A 77 7.38 -8.35 -19.61
CA THR A 77 6.07 -8.00 -20.17
C THR A 77 4.94 -8.42 -19.24
N TRP A 78 4.97 -9.65 -18.73
CA TRP A 78 3.99 -10.13 -17.75
C TRP A 78 4.09 -9.35 -16.43
N GLY A 79 5.30 -9.03 -15.99
CA GLY A 79 5.51 -8.18 -14.81
C GLY A 79 4.92 -6.78 -14.97
N ALA A 80 5.13 -6.14 -16.12
CA ALA A 80 4.57 -4.82 -16.42
C ALA A 80 3.04 -4.85 -16.51
N LEU A 81 2.46 -5.86 -17.17
CA LEU A 81 1.01 -6.01 -17.26
C LEU A 81 0.36 -6.19 -15.89
N LEU A 82 0.92 -7.09 -15.07
CA LEU A 82 0.42 -7.31 -13.71
C LEU A 82 0.60 -6.07 -12.85
N PHE A 83 1.73 -5.37 -12.97
CA PHE A 83 1.98 -4.13 -12.23
C PHE A 83 0.92 -3.07 -12.56
N VAL A 84 0.61 -2.86 -13.83
CA VAL A 84 -0.45 -1.91 -14.25
C VAL A 84 -1.79 -2.35 -13.68
N ALA A 85 -2.15 -3.63 -13.80
CA ALA A 85 -3.41 -4.17 -13.30
C ALA A 85 -3.57 -3.98 -11.79
N LEU A 86 -2.52 -4.24 -11.00
CA LEU A 86 -2.51 -4.06 -9.55
C LEU A 86 -2.39 -2.58 -9.12
N SER A 87 -1.81 -1.72 -9.95
CA SER A 87 -1.70 -0.28 -9.65
C SER A 87 -3.04 0.44 -9.75
N VAL A 88 -3.95 -0.01 -10.63
CA VAL A 88 -5.29 0.58 -10.77
C VAL A 88 -6.04 0.65 -9.43
N PRO A 89 -6.24 -0.46 -8.68
CA PRO A 89 -6.93 -0.38 -7.41
C PRO A 89 -6.18 0.45 -6.35
N VAL A 90 -4.84 0.46 -6.36
CA VAL A 90 -4.05 1.34 -5.46
C VAL A 90 -4.39 2.82 -5.73
N VAL A 91 -4.36 3.24 -7.00
CA VAL A 91 -4.72 4.61 -7.40
C VAL A 91 -6.17 4.92 -7.03
N LEU A 92 -7.11 4.02 -7.30
CA LEU A 92 -8.52 4.22 -6.95
C LEU A 92 -8.71 4.44 -5.44
N THR A 93 -8.05 3.63 -4.60
CA THR A 93 -8.14 3.82 -3.14
C THR A 93 -7.51 5.13 -2.66
N SER A 94 -6.43 5.58 -3.30
CA SER A 94 -5.83 6.89 -3.02
C SER A 94 -6.77 8.03 -3.44
N VAL A 95 -7.38 7.96 -4.64
CA VAL A 95 -8.35 8.95 -5.11
C VAL A 95 -9.57 9.02 -4.20
N ASP A 96 -10.07 7.87 -3.72
CA ASP A 96 -11.18 7.83 -2.78
C ASP A 96 -10.82 8.47 -1.42
N SER A 97 -9.59 8.28 -0.94
CA SER A 97 -9.07 8.95 0.27
C SER A 97 -9.06 10.48 0.10
N VAL A 98 -8.44 10.97 -0.97
CA VAL A 98 -8.39 12.41 -1.31
C VAL A 98 -9.81 12.99 -1.44
N ARG A 99 -10.70 12.31 -2.16
CA ARG A 99 -12.10 12.76 -2.35
C ARG A 99 -12.85 12.85 -1.05
N ASN A 100 -12.69 11.87 -0.15
CA ASN A 100 -13.34 11.89 1.15
C ASN A 100 -12.80 13.01 2.05
N LEU A 101 -11.52 13.34 1.93
CA LEU A 101 -10.93 14.50 2.58
C LEU A 101 -11.52 15.82 2.06
N LEU A 102 -11.68 15.97 0.74
CA LEU A 102 -12.16 17.21 0.09
C LEU A 102 -13.66 17.51 0.26
N LYS A 103 -14.47 16.57 0.77
CA LYS A 103 -15.91 16.81 0.95
C LYS A 103 -16.16 17.94 1.96
N PRO A 104 -17.19 18.81 1.77
CA PRO A 104 -17.56 19.83 2.75
C PRO A 104 -17.86 19.21 4.12
N GLY A 105 -17.21 19.68 5.18
CA GLY A 105 -17.23 19.05 6.52
C GLY A 105 -16.19 17.94 6.72
N GLY A 106 -15.32 17.71 5.73
CA GLY A 106 -14.16 16.82 5.79
C GLY A 106 -13.05 17.35 6.69
N SER A 107 -12.08 16.48 7.00
CA SER A 107 -11.06 16.70 8.03
C SER A 107 -9.95 17.72 7.68
N TRP A 108 -10.22 18.67 6.78
CA TRP A 108 -9.29 19.74 6.38
C TRP A 108 -8.90 20.69 7.53
N GLY A 109 -9.61 20.63 8.67
CA GLY A 109 -9.24 21.39 9.86
C GLY A 109 -7.94 20.93 10.53
N SER A 110 -7.42 19.73 10.22
CA SER A 110 -6.21 19.17 10.84
C SER A 110 -5.05 19.12 9.84
N GLY A 111 -4.04 19.96 10.07
CA GLY A 111 -2.82 19.99 9.25
C GLY A 111 -2.09 18.65 9.19
N ALA A 112 -2.17 17.84 10.26
CA ALA A 112 -1.56 16.50 10.29
C ALA A 112 -2.20 15.53 9.27
N LEU A 113 -3.53 15.59 9.12
CA LEU A 113 -4.24 14.74 8.15
C LEU A 113 -3.99 15.19 6.71
N ALA A 114 -3.89 16.50 6.48
CA ALA A 114 -3.53 17.04 5.17
C ALA A 114 -2.11 16.61 4.75
N ILE A 115 -1.12 16.68 5.65
CA ILE A 115 0.25 16.23 5.39
C ILE A 115 0.28 14.73 5.09
N ASN A 116 -0.40 13.91 5.90
CA ASN A 116 -0.46 12.46 5.67
C ASN A 116 -1.05 12.13 4.28
N GLU A 117 -2.12 12.81 3.87
CA GLU A 117 -2.73 12.57 2.57
C GLU A 117 -1.80 12.98 1.41
N VAL A 118 -1.13 14.13 1.52
CA VAL A 118 -0.15 14.58 0.53
C VAL A 118 0.97 13.56 0.39
N VAL A 119 1.49 13.06 1.51
CA VAL A 119 2.53 12.02 1.52
C VAL A 119 2.00 10.74 0.87
N ALA A 120 0.83 10.25 1.26
CA ALA A 120 0.24 9.01 0.73
C ALA A 120 -0.05 9.10 -0.79
N ALA A 121 -0.62 10.22 -1.25
CA ALA A 121 -0.90 10.45 -2.66
C ALA A 121 0.40 10.57 -3.47
N THR A 122 1.41 11.28 -2.94
CA THR A 122 2.73 11.40 -3.58
C THR A 122 3.43 10.05 -3.65
N SER A 123 3.43 9.27 -2.57
CA SER A 123 3.98 7.92 -2.56
C SER A 123 3.28 7.02 -3.58
N THR A 124 1.95 7.10 -3.68
CA THR A 124 1.18 6.36 -4.69
C THR A 124 1.60 6.74 -6.11
N ALA A 125 1.68 8.04 -6.41
CA ALA A 125 2.11 8.52 -7.71
C ALA A 125 3.51 8.04 -8.07
N LEU A 126 4.46 8.11 -7.12
CA LEU A 126 5.82 7.63 -7.30
C LEU A 126 5.86 6.12 -7.53
N VAL A 127 5.20 5.32 -6.69
CA VAL A 127 5.14 3.86 -6.84
C VAL A 127 4.70 3.49 -8.25
N VAL A 128 3.62 4.09 -8.74
CA VAL A 128 3.02 3.74 -10.05
C VAL A 128 3.82 4.26 -11.24
N THR A 129 4.58 5.34 -11.13
CA THR A 129 5.25 5.96 -12.28
C THR A 129 6.74 5.66 -12.38
N LEU A 130 7.41 5.38 -11.26
CA LEU A 130 8.85 5.15 -11.21
C LEU A 130 9.39 4.09 -12.19
N PRO A 131 8.72 2.93 -12.42
CA PRO A 131 9.25 1.94 -13.34
C PRO A 131 9.42 2.51 -14.75
N TRP A 132 8.51 3.37 -15.18
CA TRP A 132 8.57 4.02 -16.50
C TRP A 132 9.52 5.22 -16.52
N ILE A 133 9.57 6.01 -15.44
CA ILE A 133 10.49 7.15 -15.34
C ILE A 133 11.95 6.67 -15.39
N ILE A 134 12.28 5.62 -14.63
CA ILE A 134 13.63 5.07 -14.54
C ILE A 134 13.92 4.14 -15.72
N GLY A 135 12.95 3.31 -16.12
CA GLY A 135 13.11 2.32 -17.17
C GLY A 135 13.11 2.90 -18.59
N GLY A 136 12.51 4.07 -18.80
CA GLY A 136 12.52 4.84 -20.05
C GLY A 136 11.89 4.15 -21.27
N LYS A 137 11.27 2.99 -21.07
CA LYS A 137 10.72 2.12 -22.13
C LYS A 137 9.27 1.79 -21.84
N TRP A 138 8.54 1.42 -22.90
CA TRP A 138 7.17 0.90 -22.81
C TRP A 138 7.05 -0.32 -21.88
N VAL A 139 8.07 -1.18 -21.90
CA VAL A 139 8.23 -2.29 -20.96
C VAL A 139 9.52 -2.03 -20.15
N PRO A 140 9.39 -1.57 -18.89
CA PRO A 140 10.54 -1.34 -18.04
C PRO A 140 11.33 -2.64 -17.76
N PRO A 141 12.67 -2.57 -17.59
CA PRO A 141 13.43 -3.71 -17.12
C PRO A 141 13.06 -4.05 -15.67
N PRO A 142 13.23 -5.32 -15.21
CA PRO A 142 12.88 -5.74 -13.85
C PRO A 142 13.49 -4.85 -12.75
N SER A 143 14.72 -4.38 -12.96
CA SER A 143 15.42 -3.50 -12.03
C SER A 143 14.75 -2.14 -11.79
N ALA A 144 13.97 -1.65 -12.76
CA ALA A 144 13.24 -0.39 -12.63
C ALA A 144 12.02 -0.50 -11.70
N PHE A 145 11.52 -1.71 -11.42
CA PHE A 145 10.40 -1.92 -10.50
C PHE A 145 10.83 -1.93 -9.03
N VAL A 146 12.10 -2.25 -8.74
CA VAL A 146 12.60 -2.40 -7.37
C VAL A 146 12.37 -1.15 -6.50
N PRO A 147 12.65 0.09 -6.96
CA PRO A 147 12.37 1.29 -6.17
C PRO A 147 10.89 1.43 -5.80
N SER A 148 9.98 1.13 -6.74
CA SER A 148 8.54 1.14 -6.46
C SER A 148 8.16 0.09 -5.42
N MET A 149 8.76 -1.09 -5.46
CA MET A 149 8.50 -2.14 -4.47
C MET A 149 8.95 -1.69 -3.06
N LEU A 150 10.16 -1.13 -2.95
CA LEU A 150 10.68 -0.63 -1.68
C LEU A 150 9.82 0.52 -1.12
N LEU A 151 9.38 1.44 -1.99
CA LEU A 151 8.47 2.52 -1.59
C LEU A 151 7.10 1.98 -1.16
N ALA A 152 6.55 0.99 -1.86
CA ALA A 152 5.29 0.37 -1.49
C ALA A 152 5.38 -0.35 -0.14
N ILE A 153 6.48 -1.06 0.11
CA ILE A 153 6.77 -1.69 1.41
C ILE A 153 6.84 -0.64 2.52
N GLY A 154 7.66 0.40 2.33
CA GLY A 154 7.84 1.47 3.32
C GLY A 154 6.53 2.20 3.60
N ALA A 155 5.83 2.65 2.57
CA ALA A 155 4.55 3.35 2.70
C ALA A 155 3.49 2.47 3.37
N GLY A 156 3.36 1.20 2.96
CA GLY A 156 2.44 0.25 3.59
C GLY A 156 2.77 0.01 5.07
N PHE A 157 4.05 -0.12 5.42
CA PHE A 157 4.47 -0.27 6.82
C PHE A 157 4.10 0.98 7.64
N PHE A 158 4.45 2.18 7.17
CA PHE A 158 4.12 3.41 7.89
C PHE A 158 2.61 3.63 8.01
N SER A 159 1.83 3.36 6.96
CA SER A 159 0.37 3.43 7.02
C SER A 159 -0.21 2.42 8.01
N THR A 160 0.38 1.22 8.11
CA THR A 160 -0.01 0.22 9.12
C THR A 160 0.22 0.76 10.53
N VAL A 161 1.42 1.30 10.80
CA VAL A 161 1.76 1.90 12.10
C VAL A 161 0.79 3.04 12.45
N ALA A 162 0.52 3.93 11.50
CA ALA A 162 -0.40 5.05 11.69
C ALA A 162 -1.82 4.57 12.03
N LEU A 163 -2.30 3.54 11.34
CA LEU A 163 -3.62 2.94 11.57
C LEU A 163 -3.68 2.32 12.98
N VAL A 164 -2.66 1.56 13.38
CA VAL A 164 -2.55 0.96 14.72
C VAL A 164 -2.52 2.04 15.81
N MET A 165 -1.71 3.10 15.65
CA MET A 165 -1.65 4.19 16.62
C MET A 165 -3.00 4.91 16.78
N THR A 166 -3.70 5.15 15.65
CA THR A 166 -5.04 5.75 15.67
C THR A 166 -6.06 4.88 16.41
N LEU A 167 -5.90 3.55 16.36
CA LEU A 167 -6.75 2.62 17.10
C LEU A 167 -6.49 2.67 18.61
N PHE A 168 -5.23 2.80 19.03
CA PHE A 168 -4.86 2.91 20.45
C PHE A 168 -5.30 4.25 21.05
N ASP A 169 -5.11 5.36 20.33
CA ASP A 169 -5.51 6.71 20.79
C ASP A 169 -7.03 6.82 21.05
N ARG A 170 -7.85 6.05 20.32
CA ARG A 170 -9.30 5.97 20.54
C ARG A 170 -9.73 5.06 21.69
N SER A 171 -8.79 4.32 22.26
CA SER A 171 -9.10 3.30 23.27
C SER A 171 -8.97 3.79 24.71
N GLU A 172 -8.35 4.95 24.91
CA GLU A 172 -8.32 5.77 26.14
C GLU A 172 -9.50 6.76 26.17
#